data_AF-A0A9Q7XVK7-F1
#
_entry.id   AF-A0A9Q7XVK7-F1
#
_cell.length_a   1.000
_cell.length_b   1.000
_cell.length_c   1.000
_cell.angle_alpha   90.00
_cell.angle_beta   90.00
_cell.angle_gamma   90.00
#
_symmetry.space_group_name_H-M   'P 1'
#
loop_
_entity.id
_entity.type
_entity.pdbx_description
1 polymer ?
#
loop_
_entity_poly.entity_id
_entity_poly.type
_entity_poly.pdbx_seq_one_letter_code
_entity_poly.pdbx_strand_id
1 'polypeptide(L)'
;MPEQLTKHPDVTLQVLRSAGARCGEGETQAILRSCPPARFCKLPGGEVCVYGLDGAPAMTQFTAADWQSLAPLARGSADADAAGPWSGMTVAIFVAGVAAGALAAAVLARWRRGSRRG
;
A
#
# COMPACT_ATOMS: atom_id res chain seq x y z
N MET A 1 -12.72 -12.44 -17.41
CA MET A 1 -13.60 -11.26 -17.30
C MET A 1 -12.78 -10.05 -17.69
N PRO A 2 -13.01 -9.32 -18.78
CA PRO A 2 -12.26 -8.10 -19.02
C PRO A 2 -12.42 -7.09 -17.87
N GLU A 3 -11.38 -6.92 -17.08
CA GLU A 3 -11.30 -5.95 -15.99
C GLU A 3 -10.10 -5.02 -16.25
N GLN A 4 -10.30 -3.72 -16.08
CA GLN A 4 -9.29 -2.68 -16.23
C GLN A 4 -9.08 -2.00 -14.88
N LEU A 5 -7.84 -1.93 -14.43
CA LEU A 5 -7.45 -1.11 -13.28
C LEU A 5 -6.88 0.23 -13.75
N THR A 6 -7.29 1.33 -13.14
CA THR A 6 -6.79 2.67 -13.45
C THR A 6 -6.76 3.56 -12.21
N LYS A 7 -5.89 4.58 -12.22
CA LYS A 7 -5.88 5.62 -11.18
C LYS A 7 -7.10 6.56 -11.28
N HIS A 8 -7.72 6.64 -12.46
CA HIS A 8 -8.81 7.57 -12.76
C HIS A 8 -10.03 6.83 -13.33
N PRO A 9 -10.70 5.97 -12.53
CA PRO A 9 -11.81 5.16 -13.02
C PRO A 9 -12.94 6.02 -13.61
N ASP A 10 -13.27 7.14 -12.98
CA ASP A 10 -14.39 7.98 -13.44
C ASP A 10 -14.11 8.65 -14.80
N VAL A 11 -12.86 9.04 -15.04
CA VAL A 11 -12.42 9.58 -16.34
C VAL A 11 -12.45 8.49 -17.40
N THR A 12 -11.97 7.29 -17.10
CA THR A 12 -12.06 6.15 -18.03
C THR A 12 -13.51 5.85 -18.39
N LEU A 13 -14.42 5.80 -17.40
CA LEU A 13 -15.85 5.60 -17.63
C LEU A 13 -16.42 6.71 -18.52
N GLN A 14 -16.00 7.97 -18.32
CA GLN A 14 -16.42 9.09 -19.17
C GLN A 14 -15.94 8.93 -20.62
N VAL A 15 -14.68 8.54 -20.83
CA VAL A 15 -14.13 8.29 -22.17
C VAL A 15 -14.91 7.16 -22.85
N LEU A 16 -15.15 6.06 -22.15
CA LEU A 16 -15.93 4.94 -22.67
C LEU A 16 -17.36 5.37 -23.03
N ARG A 17 -18.03 6.17 -22.20
CA ARG A 17 -19.34 6.76 -22.54
C ARG A 17 -19.28 7.61 -23.80
N SER A 18 -18.26 8.45 -23.95
CA SER A 18 -18.09 9.28 -25.16
C SER A 18 -17.86 8.44 -26.43
N ALA A 19 -17.35 7.22 -26.28
CA ALA A 19 -17.18 6.25 -27.35
C ALA A 19 -18.43 5.36 -27.58
N GLY A 20 -19.56 5.64 -26.92
CA GLY A 20 -20.82 4.92 -27.10
C GLY A 20 -21.02 3.72 -26.16
N ALA A 21 -20.18 3.54 -25.15
CA ALA A 21 -20.44 2.56 -24.10
C ALA A 21 -21.52 3.06 -23.13
N ARG A 22 -22.34 2.14 -22.61
CA ARG A 22 -23.28 2.43 -21.52
C ARG A 22 -22.67 2.01 -20.20
N CYS A 23 -22.32 2.97 -19.36
CA CYS A 23 -21.48 2.76 -18.18
C CYS A 23 -22.13 3.32 -16.93
N GLY A 24 -22.26 2.49 -15.87
CA GLY A 24 -22.86 2.92 -14.61
C GLY A 24 -24.39 3.05 -14.62
N GLU A 25 -25.03 2.59 -15.69
CA GLU A 25 -26.48 2.73 -15.93
C GLU A 25 -27.29 1.49 -15.47
N GLY A 26 -26.64 0.53 -14.80
CA GLY A 26 -27.32 -0.70 -14.36
C GLY A 26 -27.69 -1.65 -15.50
N GLU A 27 -26.98 -1.57 -16.63
CA GLU A 27 -27.15 -2.45 -17.79
C GLU A 27 -27.05 -3.93 -17.42
N THR A 28 -27.77 -4.76 -18.18
CA THR A 28 -27.74 -6.22 -18.00
C THR A 28 -26.33 -6.75 -18.26
N GLN A 29 -25.74 -7.35 -17.22
CA GLN A 29 -24.44 -8.00 -17.27
C GLN A 29 -24.59 -9.45 -17.74
N ALA A 30 -24.22 -9.72 -18.99
CA ALA A 30 -24.29 -11.07 -19.56
C ALA A 30 -23.06 -11.91 -19.20
N ILE A 31 -21.88 -11.29 -19.18
CA ILE A 31 -20.58 -11.94 -18.98
C ILE A 31 -20.01 -11.56 -17.60
N LEU A 32 -20.04 -10.28 -17.23
CA LEU A 32 -19.34 -9.76 -16.06
C LEU A 32 -20.21 -9.70 -14.79
N ARG A 33 -20.84 -10.80 -14.38
CA ARG A 33 -21.88 -10.82 -13.32
C ARG A 33 -21.47 -10.34 -11.92
N SER A 34 -20.17 -10.36 -11.60
CA SER A 34 -19.64 -9.86 -10.32
C SER A 34 -19.20 -8.41 -10.38
N CYS A 35 -19.40 -7.73 -11.52
CA CYS A 35 -19.02 -6.34 -11.68
C CYS A 35 -19.95 -5.42 -10.88
N PRO A 36 -19.44 -4.52 -10.04
CA PRO A 36 -20.26 -3.49 -9.42
C PRO A 36 -20.96 -2.66 -10.52
N PRO A 37 -22.29 -2.44 -10.43
CA PRO A 37 -23.04 -1.75 -11.48
C PRO A 37 -22.48 -0.39 -11.87
N ALA A 38 -21.97 0.38 -10.91
CA ALA A 38 -21.35 1.69 -11.13
C ALA A 38 -20.03 1.64 -11.92
N ARG A 39 -19.38 0.47 -11.97
CA ARG A 39 -18.08 0.23 -12.61
C ARG A 39 -18.18 -0.60 -13.88
N PHE A 40 -19.38 -1.12 -14.16
CA PHE A 40 -19.69 -1.88 -15.35
C PHE A 40 -19.93 -0.97 -16.55
N CYS A 41 -19.36 -1.36 -17.69
CA CYS A 41 -19.60 -0.76 -18.99
C CYS A 41 -20.01 -1.84 -20.00
N LYS A 42 -21.12 -1.58 -20.69
CA LYS A 42 -21.54 -2.33 -21.88
C LYS A 42 -21.08 -1.59 -23.13
N LEU A 43 -20.19 -2.20 -23.89
CA LEU A 43 -19.68 -1.70 -25.15
C LEU A 43 -20.39 -2.39 -26.34
N PRO A 44 -20.35 -1.81 -27.54
CA PRO A 44 -20.88 -2.47 -28.75
C PRO A 44 -20.29 -3.87 -28.99
N GLY A 45 -19.02 -4.07 -28.63
CA GLY A 45 -18.30 -5.33 -28.83
C GLY A 45 -18.17 -6.23 -27.59
N GLY A 46 -18.70 -5.85 -26.43
CA GLY A 46 -18.53 -6.65 -25.22
C GLY A 46 -18.77 -5.91 -23.92
N GLU A 47 -18.19 -6.41 -22.83
CA GLU A 47 -18.36 -5.90 -21.48
C GLU A 47 -16.99 -5.67 -20.84
N VAL A 48 -16.85 -4.60 -20.04
CA VAL A 48 -15.65 -4.33 -19.24
C VAL A 48 -16.01 -3.79 -17.86
N CYS A 49 -15.24 -4.18 -16.84
CA CYS A 49 -15.26 -3.55 -15.52
C CYS A 49 -14.10 -2.58 -15.39
N VAL A 50 -14.38 -1.35 -14.96
CA VAL A 50 -13.34 -0.34 -14.72
C VAL A 50 -13.21 -0.10 -13.21
N TYR A 51 -12.09 -0.54 -12.64
CA TYR A 51 -11.78 -0.38 -11.23
C TYR A 51 -10.78 0.75 -10.97
N GLY A 52 -10.95 1.41 -9.82
CA GLY A 52 -9.94 2.24 -9.18
C GLY A 52 -8.99 1.39 -8.33
N LEU A 53 -7.91 2.00 -7.83
CA LEU A 53 -6.96 1.34 -6.92
C LEU A 53 -7.63 0.81 -5.64
N ASP A 54 -8.66 1.49 -5.15
CA ASP A 54 -9.51 1.10 -4.03
C ASP A 54 -10.35 -0.16 -4.33
N GLY A 55 -10.70 -0.38 -5.59
CA GLY A 55 -11.42 -1.55 -6.08
C GLY A 55 -10.54 -2.72 -6.50
N ALA A 56 -9.21 -2.58 -6.48
CA ALA A 56 -8.29 -3.62 -6.91
C ALA A 56 -8.49 -4.98 -6.19
N PRO A 57 -8.80 -5.05 -4.88
CA PRO A 57 -9.05 -6.33 -4.20
C PRO A 57 -10.32 -7.06 -4.65
N ALA A 58 -11.27 -6.36 -5.30
CA ALA A 58 -12.50 -6.94 -5.82
C ALA A 58 -12.34 -7.52 -7.24
N MET A 59 -11.17 -7.32 -7.85
CA MET A 59 -10.85 -7.89 -9.16
C MET A 59 -10.73 -9.41 -9.07
N THR A 60 -11.21 -10.07 -10.12
CA THR A 60 -11.16 -11.54 -10.24
C THR A 60 -9.98 -12.02 -11.06
N GLN A 61 -9.42 -11.16 -11.92
CA GLN A 61 -8.28 -11.52 -12.77
C GLN A 61 -6.92 -11.39 -12.10
N PHE A 62 -6.80 -10.60 -11.03
CA PHE A 62 -5.54 -10.40 -10.30
C PHE A 62 -5.60 -11.08 -8.94
N THR A 63 -4.66 -11.98 -8.70
CA THR A 63 -4.49 -12.66 -7.41
C THR A 63 -3.60 -11.84 -6.49
N ALA A 64 -3.60 -12.18 -5.19
CA ALA A 64 -2.63 -11.62 -4.25
C ALA A 64 -1.19 -11.77 -4.77
N ALA A 65 -0.83 -12.97 -5.26
CA ALA A 65 0.52 -13.27 -5.75
C ALA A 65 0.94 -12.34 -6.91
N ASP A 66 0.01 -12.00 -7.81
CA ASP A 66 0.26 -11.04 -8.88
C ASP A 66 0.62 -9.66 -8.31
N TRP A 67 -0.10 -9.20 -7.28
CA TRP A 67 0.23 -7.95 -6.58
C TRP A 67 1.58 -8.01 -5.86
N GLN A 68 1.91 -9.12 -5.20
CA GLN A 68 3.22 -9.26 -4.56
C GLN A 68 4.37 -9.27 -5.56
N SER A 69 4.16 -9.77 -6.77
CA SER A 69 5.16 -9.74 -7.84
C SER A 69 5.54 -8.31 -8.26
N LEU A 70 4.63 -7.35 -8.07
CA LEU A 70 4.85 -5.93 -8.37
C LEU A 70 5.51 -5.15 -7.21
N ALA A 71 5.53 -5.72 -5.99
CA ALA A 71 6.08 -5.04 -4.80
C ALA A 71 7.55 -4.57 -4.94
N PRO A 72 8.46 -5.26 -5.65
CA PRO A 72 9.82 -4.75 -5.88
C PRO A 72 9.84 -3.41 -6.62
N LEU A 73 8.92 -3.19 -7.56
CA LEU A 73 8.80 -1.91 -8.28
C LEU A 73 8.37 -0.77 -7.36
N ALA A 74 7.58 -1.07 -6.32
CA ALA A 74 7.17 -0.09 -5.31
C ALA A 74 8.28 0.23 -4.28
N ARG A 75 9.26 -0.67 -4.09
CA ARG A 75 10.38 -0.44 -3.16
C ARG A 75 11.48 0.42 -3.76
N GLY A 76 11.71 0.32 -5.07
CA GLY A 76 12.73 1.13 -5.76
C GLY A 76 12.51 2.65 -5.65
N SER A 77 11.27 3.10 -5.40
CA SER A 77 10.94 4.50 -5.09
C SER A 77 11.06 4.84 -3.60
N ALA A 78 10.80 3.90 -2.69
CA ALA A 78 10.90 4.13 -1.25
C ALA A 78 12.35 4.14 -0.73
N ASP A 79 13.24 3.33 -1.33
CA ASP A 79 14.66 3.31 -0.97
C ASP A 79 15.39 4.61 -1.36
N ALA A 80 14.88 5.36 -2.34
CA ALA A 80 15.38 6.68 -2.69
C ALA A 80 15.05 7.74 -1.61
N ASP A 81 13.94 7.57 -0.89
CA ASP A 81 13.50 8.48 0.18
C ASP A 81 14.01 8.05 1.58
N ALA A 82 14.34 6.77 1.77
CA ALA A 82 14.85 6.25 3.05
C ALA A 82 16.33 6.56 3.31
N ALA A 83 17.08 6.98 2.28
CA ALA A 83 18.45 7.46 2.41
C ALA A 83 18.53 8.93 2.90
N GLY A 84 17.71 9.29 3.88
CA GLY A 84 17.86 10.57 4.59
C GLY A 84 19.20 10.60 5.34
N PRO A 85 19.96 11.72 5.32
CA PRO A 85 21.36 11.80 5.80
C PRO A 85 21.56 11.58 7.32
N TRP A 86 20.53 11.17 8.06
CA TRP A 86 20.47 11.20 9.52
C TRP A 86 20.40 9.79 10.15
N SER A 87 20.32 8.72 9.35
CA SER A 87 20.13 7.35 9.85
C SER A 87 21.29 6.82 10.71
N GLY A 88 22.54 7.20 10.37
CA GLY A 88 23.71 6.78 11.16
C GLY A 88 23.83 7.50 12.51
N MET A 89 23.45 8.78 12.57
CA MET A 89 23.63 9.62 13.75
C MET A 89 22.62 9.29 14.85
N THR A 90 21.37 8.95 14.50
CA THR A 90 20.35 8.56 15.49
C THR A 90 20.65 7.21 16.15
N VAL A 91 21.13 6.23 15.37
CA VAL A 91 21.56 4.93 15.89
C VAL A 91 22.74 5.10 16.85
N ALA A 92 23.72 5.94 16.50
CA ALA A 92 24.87 6.22 17.36
C ALA A 92 24.47 6.87 18.70
N ILE A 93 23.55 7.85 18.67
CA ILE A 93 23.03 8.52 19.88
C ILE A 93 22.28 7.52 20.77
N PHE A 94 21.45 6.66 20.19
CA PHE A 94 20.70 5.67 20.96
C PHE A 94 21.62 4.66 21.66
N VAL A 95 22.61 4.12 20.94
CA VAL A 95 23.60 3.18 21.51
C VAL A 95 24.42 3.85 22.62
N ALA A 96 24.88 5.08 22.41
CA ALA A 96 25.61 5.83 23.42
C ALA A 96 24.77 6.09 24.68
N GLY A 97 23.49 6.46 24.51
CA GLY A 97 22.56 6.68 25.61
C GLY A 97 22.31 5.43 26.46
N VAL A 98 22.10 4.27 25.81
CA VAL A 98 21.90 2.98 26.51
C VAL A 98 23.15 2.58 27.30
N ALA A 99 24.34 2.71 26.69
CA ALA A 99 25.60 2.39 27.35
C ALA A 99 25.85 3.28 28.58
N ALA A 100 25.63 4.59 28.44
CA ALA A 100 25.76 5.54 29.54
C ALA A 100 24.77 5.24 30.69
N GLY A 101 23.52 4.93 30.36
CA GLY A 101 22.49 4.56 31.35
C GLY A 101 22.84 3.28 32.12
N ALA A 102 23.33 2.25 31.42
CA ALA A 102 23.75 0.99 32.05
C ALA A 102 24.93 1.17 33.01
N LEU A 103 25.92 1.98 32.62
CA LEU A 103 27.07 2.30 33.47
C LEU A 103 26.66 3.08 34.72
N ALA A 104 25.81 4.11 34.57
CA ALA A 104 25.30 4.88 35.70
C ALA A 104 24.52 4.01 36.69
N ALA A 105 23.66 3.11 36.18
CA ALA A 105 22.91 2.16 37.00
C ALA A 105 23.82 1.19 37.77
N ALA A 106 24.88 0.69 37.13
CA ALA A 106 25.84 -0.21 37.76
C ALA A 106 26.64 0.48 38.89
N VAL A 107 27.05 1.74 38.67
CA VAL A 107 27.76 2.56 39.67
C VAL A 107 26.86 2.84 40.87
N LEU A 108 25.62 3.28 40.65
CA LEU A 108 24.65 3.56 41.71
C LEU A 108 24.31 2.29 42.52
N ALA A 109 24.16 1.14 41.85
CA ALA A 109 23.92 -0.13 42.51
C ALA A 109 25.12 -0.57 43.38
N ARG A 110 26.35 -0.30 42.94
CA ARG A 110 27.57 -0.59 43.73
C ARG A 110 27.69 0.32 44.94
N TRP A 111 27.39 1.61 44.80
CA TRP A 111 27.39 2.58 45.89
C TRP A 111 26.36 2.24 46.99
N ARG A 112 25.11 1.92 46.61
CA ARG A 112 24.06 1.53 47.57
C ARG A 112 24.39 0.24 48.33
N ARG A 113 25.15 -0.68 47.73
CA ARG A 113 25.60 -1.92 48.40
C ARG A 113 26.76 -1.70 49.37
N GLY A 114 27.65 -0.74 49.09
CA GLY A 114 28.73 -0.34 50.01
C GLY A 114 28.22 0.40 51.24
N SER A 115 27.28 1.33 51.04
CA SER A 115 26.68 2.14 52.12
C SER A 115 25.80 1.37 53.11
N ARG A 116 25.40 0.12 52.81
CA ARG A 116 24.59 -0.74 53.70
C ARG A 116 25.43 -1.68 54.56
N ARG A 117 26.77 -1.66 54.42
CA ARG A 117 27.70 -2.56 55.13
C ARG A 117 28.61 -1.86 56.14
N GLY A 118 28.51 -0.54 56.28
CA GLY A 118 29.14 0.25 57.35
C GLY A 118 28.05 0.83 58.22
#